data_AF-A0A8J7QV44-F1
#
_entry.id   AF-A0A8J7QV44-F1
#
_cell.length_a   1.000
_cell.length_b   1.000
_cell.length_c   1.000
_cell.angle_alpha   90.00
_cell.angle_beta   90.00
_cell.angle_gamma   90.00
#
_symmetry.space_group_name_H-M   'P 1'
#
loop_
_entity.id
_entity.type
_entity.pdbx_description
1 polymer ?
#
loop_
_entity_poly.entity_id
_entity_poly.type
_entity_poly.pdbx_seq_one_letter_code
_entity_poly.pdbx_strand_id
1 'polypeptide(L)'
;MQTMAMDYTAQALYLVLLISLPPILIASVIGILLSLLQAVTQLQEQTLVFGVKLVAVVVTLFVLGGWMSAELLRFAGEIFDRFYLLH
;
A
#
# COMPACT_ATOMS: atom_id res chain seq x y z
N MET A 1 -5.53 -22.25 -20.10
CA MET A 1 -5.18 -20.83 -20.31
C MET A 1 -6.09 -19.89 -19.53
N GLN A 2 -7.42 -20.00 -19.66
CA GLN A 2 -8.37 -19.12 -18.92
C GLN A 2 -8.28 -19.27 -17.38
N THR A 3 -8.11 -20.47 -16.85
CA THR A 3 -7.95 -20.71 -15.41
C THR A 3 -6.67 -20.10 -14.85
N MET A 4 -5.54 -20.26 -15.55
CA MET A 4 -4.26 -19.67 -15.12
C MET A 4 -4.31 -18.13 -15.08
N ALA A 5 -4.98 -17.49 -16.04
CA ALA A 5 -5.16 -16.04 -16.03
C ALA A 5 -6.00 -15.56 -14.83
N MET A 6 -7.04 -16.31 -14.46
CA MET A 6 -7.85 -16.00 -13.27
C MET A 6 -7.03 -16.15 -11.98
N ASP A 7 -6.22 -17.19 -11.87
CA ASP A 7 -5.38 -17.44 -10.68
C ASP A 7 -4.34 -16.33 -10.46
N TYR A 8 -3.65 -15.88 -11.53
CA TYR A 8 -2.71 -14.75 -11.41
C TYR A 8 -3.39 -13.43 -11.11
N THR A 9 -4.60 -13.22 -11.64
CA THR A 9 -5.37 -12.02 -11.31
C THR A 9 -5.70 -11.99 -9.81
N ALA A 10 -6.10 -13.12 -9.23
CA ALA A 10 -6.35 -13.21 -7.79
C ALA A 10 -5.08 -12.97 -6.97
N GLN A 11 -3.94 -13.53 -7.38
CA GLN A 11 -2.65 -13.29 -6.73
C GLN A 11 -2.20 -11.83 -6.84
N ALA A 12 -2.39 -11.19 -7.99
CA ALA A 12 -2.10 -9.77 -8.18
C ALA A 12 -2.96 -8.89 -7.27
N LEU A 13 -4.26 -9.20 -7.14
CA LEU A 13 -5.15 -8.48 -6.22
C LEU A 13 -4.72 -8.66 -4.77
N TYR A 14 -4.33 -9.89 -4.38
CA TYR A 14 -3.80 -10.17 -3.05
C TYR A 14 -2.52 -9.38 -2.78
N LEU A 15 -1.62 -9.31 -3.77
CA LEU A 15 -0.37 -8.56 -3.68
C LEU A 15 -0.63 -7.05 -3.49
N VAL A 16 -1.55 -6.47 -4.28
CA VAL A 16 -1.95 -5.07 -4.13
C VAL A 16 -2.51 -4.81 -2.73
N LEU A 17 -3.36 -5.71 -2.23
CA LEU A 17 -3.92 -5.61 -0.89
C LEU A 17 -2.81 -5.66 0.18
N LEU A 18 -1.89 -6.61 0.08
CA LEU A 18 -0.77 -6.78 1.01
C LEU A 18 0.14 -5.55 1.05
N ILE A 19 0.51 -5.02 -0.11
CA ILE A 19 1.44 -3.89 -0.26
C ILE A 19 0.79 -2.56 0.13
N SER A 20 -0.51 -2.37 -0.14
CA SER A 20 -1.23 -1.14 0.20
C SER A 20 -1.69 -1.08 1.66
N LEU A 21 -1.79 -2.21 2.35
CA LEU A 21 -2.31 -2.28 3.72
C LEU A 21 -1.48 -1.46 4.73
N PRO A 22 -0.13 -1.53 4.78
CA PRO A 22 0.66 -0.73 5.71
C PRO A 22 0.48 0.79 5.57
N PRO A 23 0.61 1.43 4.38
CA PRO A 23 0.40 2.87 4.28
C PRO A 23 -1.04 3.29 4.58
N ILE A 24 -2.03 2.47 4.23
CA ILE A 24 -3.45 2.74 4.56
C ILE A 24 -3.67 2.70 6.07
N LEU A 25 -3.13 1.70 6.77
CA LEU A 25 -3.26 1.59 8.23
C LEU A 25 -2.64 2.80 8.93
N ILE A 26 -1.42 3.20 8.54
CA ILE A 26 -0.75 4.36 9.13
C ILE A 26 -1.54 5.65 8.87
N ALA A 27 -1.97 5.87 7.63
CA ALA A 27 -2.78 7.04 7.27
C ALA A 27 -4.11 7.09 8.07
N SER A 28 -4.72 5.93 8.30
CA SER A 28 -5.98 5.81 9.03
C SER A 28 -5.79 6.11 10.52
N VAL A 29 -4.78 5.51 11.16
CA VAL A 29 -4.46 5.74 12.58
C VAL A 29 -4.16 7.22 12.82
N ILE A 30 -3.29 7.82 12.01
CA ILE A 30 -2.94 9.25 12.15
C ILE A 30 -4.15 10.13 11.85
N GLY A 31 -4.97 9.77 10.87
CA GLY A 31 -6.20 10.49 10.58
C GLY A 31 -7.17 10.51 11.75
N ILE A 32 -7.36 9.38 12.41
CA ILE A 32 -8.21 9.26 13.60
C ILE A 32 -7.63 10.11 14.74
N LEU A 33 -6.34 9.95 15.05
CA LEU A 33 -5.67 10.71 16.12
C LEU A 33 -5.77 12.23 15.89
N LEU A 34 -5.52 12.68 14.66
CA LEU A 34 -5.63 14.10 14.34
C LEU A 34 -7.07 14.59 14.34
N SER A 35 -8.06 13.79 13.94
CA SER A 35 -9.47 14.18 14.00
C SER A 35 -9.94 14.41 15.45
N LEU A 36 -9.45 13.60 16.39
CA LEU A 36 -9.73 13.77 17.81
C LEU A 36 -9.06 15.04 18.34
N LEU A 37 -7.79 15.27 17.99
CA LEU A 37 -7.06 16.46 18.43
C LEU A 37 -7.72 17.74 17.93
N GLN A 38 -8.10 17.78 16.64
CA GLN A 38 -8.83 18.90 16.05
C GLN A 38 -10.14 19.20 16.77
N ALA A 39 -10.88 18.16 17.16
CA ALA A 39 -12.14 18.30 17.89
C ALA A 39 -11.92 18.88 19.30
N VAL A 40 -10.89 18.42 20.02
CA VAL A 40 -10.58 18.86 21.39
C VAL A 40 -10.02 20.29 21.40
N THR A 41 -9.15 20.64 20.47
CA THR A 41 -8.51 21.97 20.42
C THR A 41 -9.31 23.00 19.62
N GLN A 42 -10.42 22.60 19.00
CA GLN A 42 -11.23 23.43 18.09
C GLN A 42 -10.45 23.99 16.88
N LEU A 43 -9.28 23.42 16.56
CA LEU A 43 -8.48 23.80 15.39
C LEU A 43 -8.96 22.99 14.19
N GLN A 44 -9.62 23.63 13.22
CA GLN A 44 -10.15 22.97 12.01
C GLN A 44 -9.35 23.31 10.74
N GLU A 45 -8.02 23.43 10.88
CA GLU A 45 -7.12 23.74 9.78
C GLU A 45 -6.86 22.50 8.90
N GLN A 46 -7.69 22.30 7.87
CA GLN A 46 -7.63 21.11 7.02
C GLN A 46 -6.27 20.91 6.32
N THR A 47 -5.56 21.99 6.01
CA THR A 47 -4.24 21.96 5.36
C THR A 47 -3.17 21.31 6.24
N LEU A 48 -3.18 21.58 7.55
CA LEU A 48 -2.25 20.98 8.51
C LEU A 48 -2.43 19.46 8.59
N VAL A 49 -3.68 19.01 8.68
CA VAL A 49 -4.04 17.60 8.79
C VAL A 49 -3.64 16.84 7.54
N PHE A 50 -3.90 17.43 6.37
CA PHE A 50 -3.49 16.88 5.09
C PHE A 50 -1.97 16.76 5.01
N GLY A 51 -1.23 17.81 5.38
CA GLY A 51 0.24 17.80 5.40
C GLY A 51 0.82 16.71 6.30
N VAL A 52 0.33 16.58 7.54
CA VAL A 52 0.81 15.55 8.49
C VAL A 52 0.51 14.13 7.98
N LYS A 53 -0.69 13.89 7.43
CA LYS A 53 -1.04 12.59 6.82
C LYS A 53 -0.10 12.25 5.67
N LEU A 54 0.18 13.21 4.79
CA LEU A 54 1.02 13.02 3.62
C LEU A 54 2.45 12.64 4.04
N VAL A 55 3.03 13.37 4.99
CA VAL A 55 4.36 13.06 5.57
C VAL A 55 4.38 11.63 6.12
N ALA A 56 3.36 11.23 6.87
CA ALA A 56 3.31 9.90 7.44
C ALA A 56 3.24 8.78 6.39
N VAL A 57 2.45 8.97 5.33
CA VAL A 57 2.39 8.03 4.20
C VAL A 57 3.75 7.95 3.51
N VAL A 58 4.38 9.09 3.23
CA VAL A 58 5.71 9.14 2.59
C VAL A 58 6.76 8.42 3.43
N VAL A 59 6.78 8.65 4.74
CA VAL A 59 7.70 7.93 5.66
C VAL A 59 7.42 6.43 5.63
N THR A 60 6.15 6.02 5.63
CA THR A 60 5.78 4.60 5.55
C THR A 60 6.27 3.96 4.25
N LEU A 61 6.08 4.64 3.12
CA LEU A 61 6.56 4.20 1.81
C LEU A 61 8.10 4.17 1.75
N PHE A 62 8.78 5.11 2.39
CA PHE A 62 10.24 5.14 2.41
C PHE A 62 10.81 3.97 3.23
N VAL A 63 10.25 3.70 4.41
CA VAL A 63 10.70 2.62 5.29
C VAL A 63 10.34 1.24 4.72
N LEU A 64 9.11 1.07 4.21
CA LEU A 64 8.62 -0.21 3.71
C LEU A 64 8.88 -0.41 2.21
N GLY A 65 9.34 0.61 1.49
CA GLY A 65 9.49 0.59 0.04
C GLY A 65 10.41 -0.52 -0.45
N GLY A 66 11.47 -0.86 0.30
CA GLY A 66 12.35 -1.98 -0.03
C GLY A 66 11.65 -3.34 0.04
N TRP A 67 10.78 -3.55 1.02
CA TRP A 67 10.00 -4.78 1.14
C TRP A 67 8.89 -4.83 0.08
N MET A 68 8.20 -3.72 -0.16
CA MET A 68 7.15 -3.61 -1.18
C MET A 68 7.71 -3.88 -2.59
N SER A 69 8.90 -3.34 -2.89
CA SER A 69 9.55 -3.57 -4.19
C SER A 69 10.06 -5.00 -4.34
N ALA A 70 10.60 -5.61 -3.28
CA ALA A 70 11.02 -7.00 -3.30
C ALA A 70 9.84 -7.94 -3.62
N GLU A 71 8.68 -7.71 -3.00
CA GLU A 71 7.50 -8.52 -3.24
C GLU A 71 6.93 -8.32 -4.66
N LEU A 72 6.93 -7.08 -5.19
CA LEU A 72 6.58 -6.81 -6.59
C LEU A 72 7.50 -7.53 -7.58
N LEU A 73 8.82 -7.48 -7.33
CA LEU A 73 9.81 -8.12 -8.19
C LEU A 73 9.71 -9.65 -8.12
N ARG A 74 9.42 -10.20 -6.94
CA ARG A 74 9.16 -11.65 -6.76
C ARG A 74 7.98 -12.09 -7.61
N PHE A 75 6.85 -11.39 -7.51
CA PHE A 75 5.66 -11.69 -8.30
C PHE A 75 5.91 -11.54 -9.81
N ALA A 76 6.61 -10.48 -10.22
CA ALA A 76 6.98 -10.29 -11.63
C ALA A 76 7.85 -11.45 -12.13
N GLY A 77 8.86 -11.86 -11.36
CA GLY A 77 9.72 -12.99 -11.69
C GLY A 77 8.95 -14.29 -11.87
N GLU A 78 8.01 -14.60 -10.96
CA GLU A 78 7.16 -15.79 -11.06
C GLU A 78 6.34 -15.84 -12.36
N ILE A 79 5.86 -14.69 -12.84
CA ILE A 79 5.15 -14.59 -14.13
C ILE A 79 6.10 -14.84 -15.30
N PHE A 80 7.27 -14.19 -15.31
CA PHE A 80 8.23 -14.30 -16.42
C PHE A 80 8.82 -15.72 -16.55
N ASP A 81 9.18 -16.36 -15.43
CA ASP A 81 9.76 -17.72 -15.44
C ASP A 81 8.78 -18.76 -15.99
N ARG A 82 7.50 -18.67 -15.61
CA ARG A 82 6.47 -19.58 -16.13
C ARG A 82 6.08 -19.30 -17.57
N PHE A 83 6.19 -18.05 -18.02
CA PHE A 83 5.98 -17.70 -19.43
C PHE A 83 7.06 -18.33 -20.32
N TYR A 84 8.31 -18.40 -19.85
CA TYR A 84 9.40 -19.07 -20.57
C TYR A 84 9.19 -20.59 -20.67
N LEU A 85 8.66 -21.22 -19.61
CA LEU A 85 8.32 -22.65 -19.58
C LEU A 85 7.13 -23.07 -20.45
N LEU A 86 6.39 -22.10 -21.03
CA LEU A 86 5.25 -22.33 -21.93
C LEU A 86 5.64 -22.37 -23.43
N HIS A 87 6.92 -22.19 -23.76
CA HIS A 87 7.48 -22.54 -25.07
C HIS A 87 7.94 -24.00 -25.12
#